data_AF-A0A925NEB9-F1
#
_entry.id   AF-A0A925NEB9-F1
#
_cell.length_a   1.000
_cell.length_b   1.000
_cell.length_c   1.000
_cell.angle_alpha   90.00
_cell.angle_beta   90.00
_cell.angle_gamma   90.00
#
_symmetry.space_group_name_H-M   'P 1'
#
loop_
_entity.id
_entity.type
_entity.pdbx_description
1 polymer ?
#
loop_
_entity_poly.entity_id
_entity_poly.type
_entity_poly.pdbx_seq_one_letter_code
_entity_poly.pdbx_strand_id
1 'polypeptide(L)'
;MAVATQNKKVQKQATFFGLSEEHSSDETSQAVIISAPYENTSSYGRGSKNGPKAILDASQQVEHFDEELWCEPFRVGIATATEIKCAAATAETENPFSELTDAVRHQLNRGKFPIVLGGEHSISIGPVRACVEKFPDLSILQVNAHAAMRQSRDGNPYCQSAISYNLYKLMPKPAMATVGVRSISAEEVEWLEKEEPNINLYWARQYKTWNFGDIVNTLSDNVYLTIDVDGLDSSIMPATGTPEPGGMSWYHLMDLIKTLCVRKNVVGADIVELSPIPKMHAPDFLVAKLLYKLIGYRFALELGVTKKYL
;
A
#
# COMPACT_ATOMS: atom_id res chain seq x y z
N MET A 1 38.53 -24.90 34.15
CA MET A 1 37.31 -24.15 33.81
C MET A 1 37.33 -23.87 32.31
N ALA A 2 36.57 -24.64 31.53
CA ALA A 2 36.41 -24.37 30.11
C ALA A 2 35.20 -23.45 29.94
N VAL A 3 35.44 -22.22 29.46
CA VAL A 3 34.38 -21.27 29.12
C VAL A 3 33.80 -21.72 27.78
N ALA A 4 32.59 -22.25 27.80
CA ALA A 4 31.83 -22.55 26.60
C ALA A 4 31.32 -21.23 25.99
N THR A 5 31.92 -20.80 24.89
CA THR A 5 31.42 -19.70 24.07
C THR A 5 30.14 -20.15 23.37
N GLN A 6 28.99 -19.72 23.87
CA GLN A 6 27.71 -19.86 23.17
C GLN A 6 27.76 -18.98 21.90
N ASN A 7 27.92 -19.63 20.75
CA ASN A 7 27.64 -19.01 19.45
C ASN A 7 26.16 -18.65 19.39
N LYS A 8 25.82 -17.37 19.64
CA LYS A 8 24.53 -16.80 19.28
C LYS A 8 24.39 -16.92 17.76
N LYS A 9 23.62 -17.91 17.28
CA LYS A 9 23.13 -17.92 15.90
C LYS A 9 22.36 -16.62 15.69
N VAL A 10 22.92 -15.71 14.89
CA VAL A 10 22.18 -14.56 14.37
C VAL A 10 21.04 -15.14 13.55
N GLN A 11 19.79 -15.00 14.02
CA GLN A 11 18.63 -15.35 13.22
C GLN A 11 18.62 -14.41 12.01
N LYS A 12 18.87 -14.95 10.81
CA LYS A 12 18.76 -14.19 9.56
C LYS A 12 17.30 -13.75 9.44
N GLN A 13 17.08 -12.45 9.25
CA GLN A 13 15.74 -11.90 9.02
C GLN A 13 15.11 -12.62 7.82
N ALA A 14 13.86 -13.08 7.98
CA ALA A 14 13.15 -13.72 6.89
C ALA A 14 12.91 -12.70 5.76
N THR A 15 13.14 -13.13 4.53
CA THR A 15 12.88 -12.34 3.32
C THR A 15 11.46 -12.62 2.83
N PHE A 16 10.81 -11.62 2.25
CA PHE A 16 9.55 -11.86 1.53
C PHE A 16 9.77 -12.87 0.40
N PHE A 17 8.79 -13.74 0.19
CA PHE A 17 8.79 -14.80 -0.83
C PHE A 17 9.88 -15.88 -0.69
N GLY A 18 10.59 -15.93 0.45
CA GLY A 18 11.60 -16.97 0.72
C GLY A 18 12.79 -16.92 -0.25
N LEU A 19 13.11 -15.74 -0.77
CA LEU A 19 14.10 -15.56 -1.82
C LEU A 19 15.52 -15.81 -1.31
N SER A 20 16.38 -16.29 -2.22
CA SER A 20 17.82 -16.39 -2.00
C SER A 20 18.45 -15.00 -1.86
N GLU A 21 19.64 -14.94 -1.26
CA GLU A 21 20.38 -13.69 -1.07
C GLU A 21 20.71 -12.97 -2.38
N GLU A 22 20.92 -13.73 -3.47
CA GLU A 22 21.12 -13.19 -4.82
C GLU A 22 19.94 -12.31 -5.29
N HIS A 23 18.71 -12.71 -4.94
CA HIS A 23 17.48 -12.04 -5.35
C HIS A 23 16.85 -11.18 -4.25
N SER A 24 17.50 -11.07 -3.08
CA SER A 24 16.96 -10.33 -1.93
C SER A 24 17.95 -9.35 -1.31
N SER A 25 19.15 -9.20 -1.86
CA SER A 25 20.12 -8.24 -1.34
C SER A 25 19.67 -6.81 -1.61
N ASP A 26 20.03 -5.91 -0.71
CA ASP A 26 19.70 -4.51 -0.86
C ASP A 26 20.48 -3.88 -2.04
N GLU A 27 21.61 -4.44 -2.45
CA GLU A 27 22.41 -3.90 -3.55
C GLU A 27 21.82 -4.22 -4.92
N THR A 28 21.27 -5.42 -5.11
CA THR A 28 20.77 -5.90 -6.43
C THR A 28 19.27 -5.70 -6.62
N SER A 29 18.53 -5.43 -5.56
CA SER A 29 17.07 -5.33 -5.62
C SER A 29 16.55 -3.98 -6.10
N GLN A 30 15.65 -4.03 -7.08
CA GLN A 30 14.92 -2.86 -7.56
C GLN A 30 13.70 -2.54 -6.70
N ALA A 31 13.04 -3.56 -6.13
CA ALA A 31 11.94 -3.40 -5.19
C ALA A 31 12.43 -3.54 -3.74
N VAL A 32 11.89 -2.73 -2.84
CA VAL A 32 12.17 -2.84 -1.39
C VAL A 32 10.87 -2.83 -0.61
N ILE A 33 10.65 -3.88 0.17
CA ILE A 33 9.50 -3.99 1.05
C ILE A 33 9.88 -3.46 2.43
N ILE A 34 9.08 -2.52 2.95
CA ILE A 34 9.29 -1.86 4.24
C ILE A 34 8.08 -2.17 5.13
N SER A 35 8.29 -2.92 6.21
CA SER A 35 7.22 -3.20 7.18
C SER A 35 7.09 -2.05 8.18
N ALA A 36 5.87 -1.58 8.40
CA ALA A 36 5.51 -0.53 9.36
C ALA A 36 4.30 -0.97 10.21
N PRO A 37 4.48 -1.88 11.20
CA PRO A 37 3.40 -2.42 12.03
C PRO A 37 2.88 -1.38 13.03
N TYR A 38 2.00 -0.51 12.56
CA TYR A 38 1.43 0.60 13.33
C TYR A 38 -0.08 0.46 13.47
N GLU A 39 -0.61 0.66 14.67
CA GLU A 39 -2.05 0.77 14.93
C GLU A 39 -2.24 1.63 16.17
N ASN A 40 -2.98 2.72 16.07
CA ASN A 40 -3.15 3.66 17.19
C ASN A 40 -4.57 4.22 17.28
N THR A 41 -5.21 4.50 16.15
CA THR A 41 -6.51 5.18 16.10
C THR A 41 -7.65 4.28 15.63
N SER A 42 -7.39 3.02 15.22
CA SER A 42 -8.42 2.07 14.79
C SER A 42 -9.61 2.00 15.75
N SER A 43 -10.80 2.20 15.17
CA SER A 43 -12.04 2.52 15.90
C SER A 43 -13.00 1.34 16.07
N TYR A 44 -12.93 0.32 15.22
CA TYR A 44 -13.84 -0.84 15.26
C TYR A 44 -13.06 -2.15 15.43
N GLY A 45 -12.70 -2.83 14.35
CA GLY A 45 -11.78 -3.97 14.39
C GLY A 45 -10.34 -3.50 14.62
N ARG A 46 -9.57 -4.34 15.32
CA ARG A 46 -8.14 -4.13 15.60
C ARG A 46 -7.33 -5.36 15.19
N GLY A 47 -6.04 -5.19 15.05
CA GLY A 47 -5.08 -6.20 14.63
C GLY A 47 -4.27 -5.81 13.41
N SER A 48 -4.46 -4.61 12.83
CA SER A 48 -3.81 -4.21 11.58
C SER A 48 -2.28 -4.13 11.70
N LYS A 49 -1.75 -3.79 12.88
CA LYS A 49 -0.31 -3.88 13.19
C LYS A 49 0.30 -5.27 12.98
N ASN A 50 -0.50 -6.33 12.98
CA ASN A 50 -0.04 -7.70 12.72
C ASN A 50 0.00 -8.04 11.22
N GLY A 51 -0.62 -7.20 10.37
CA GLY A 51 -0.69 -7.36 8.93
C GLY A 51 0.67 -7.59 8.26
N PRO A 52 1.70 -6.73 8.49
CA PRO A 52 3.00 -6.90 7.84
C PRO A 52 3.65 -8.26 8.11
N LYS A 53 3.53 -8.76 9.34
CA LYS A 53 4.03 -10.09 9.71
C LYS A 53 3.24 -11.20 9.03
N ALA A 54 1.91 -11.11 9.00
CA ALA A 54 1.07 -12.12 8.35
C ALA A 54 1.33 -12.19 6.84
N ILE A 55 1.53 -11.04 6.19
CA ILE A 55 1.89 -10.98 4.76
C ILE A 55 3.27 -11.61 4.54
N LEU A 56 4.25 -11.31 5.39
CA LEU A 56 5.58 -11.94 5.31
C LEU A 56 5.50 -13.46 5.42
N ASP A 57 4.76 -13.97 6.41
CA ASP A 57 4.59 -15.41 6.64
C ASP A 57 3.85 -16.07 5.45
N ALA A 58 2.77 -15.45 4.95
CA ALA A 58 2.01 -15.96 3.81
C ALA A 58 2.78 -15.90 2.48
N SER A 59 3.63 -14.89 2.31
CA SER A 59 4.46 -14.72 1.10
C SER A 59 5.38 -15.90 0.85
N GLN A 60 5.77 -16.64 1.88
CA GLN A 60 6.59 -17.86 1.76
C GLN A 60 5.89 -18.98 0.98
N GLN A 61 4.58 -18.88 0.79
CA GLN A 61 3.76 -19.87 0.10
C GLN A 61 3.37 -19.45 -1.32
N VAL A 62 3.76 -18.25 -1.74
CA VAL A 62 3.43 -17.72 -3.08
C VAL A 62 4.35 -18.36 -4.12
N GLU A 63 3.75 -18.94 -5.15
CA GLU A 63 4.48 -19.45 -6.30
C GLU A 63 5.24 -18.33 -7.02
N HIS A 64 6.49 -18.61 -7.40
CA HIS A 64 7.38 -17.61 -7.97
C HIS A 64 7.06 -17.27 -9.44
N PHE A 65 6.38 -18.15 -10.17
CA PHE A 65 6.00 -17.91 -11.56
C PHE A 65 4.65 -17.20 -11.63
N ASP A 66 4.60 -16.05 -12.30
CA ASP A 66 3.37 -15.33 -12.62
C ASP A 66 2.80 -15.80 -13.95
N GLU A 67 1.63 -16.43 -13.89
CA GLU A 67 0.93 -17.04 -15.02
C GLU A 67 0.39 -16.04 -16.04
N GLU A 68 0.14 -14.79 -15.65
CA GLU A 68 -0.41 -13.76 -16.52
C GLU A 68 0.69 -13.02 -17.29
N LEU A 69 1.76 -12.66 -16.58
CA LEU A 69 2.94 -11.99 -17.16
C LEU A 69 3.90 -12.98 -17.83
N TRP A 70 3.73 -14.28 -17.55
CA TRP A 70 4.54 -15.38 -18.04
C TRP A 70 6.03 -15.19 -17.72
N CYS A 71 6.32 -14.79 -16.48
CA CYS A 71 7.66 -14.53 -15.99
C CYS A 71 7.75 -14.76 -14.48
N GLU A 72 8.95 -14.58 -13.91
CA GLU A 72 9.18 -14.65 -12.47
C GLU A 72 9.51 -13.24 -11.92
N PRO A 73 8.52 -12.52 -11.34
CA PRO A 73 8.73 -11.16 -10.84
C PRO A 73 9.91 -10.99 -9.87
N PHE A 74 10.25 -12.00 -9.06
CA PHE A 74 11.39 -11.92 -8.15
C PHE A 74 12.74 -11.63 -8.83
N ARG A 75 12.86 -11.85 -10.15
CA ARG A 75 14.09 -11.62 -10.93
C ARG A 75 14.51 -10.15 -10.97
N VAL A 76 13.64 -9.21 -10.63
CA VAL A 76 14.01 -7.79 -10.47
C VAL A 76 14.80 -7.52 -9.18
N GLY A 77 14.88 -8.52 -8.30
CA GLY A 77 15.38 -8.43 -6.95
C GLY A 77 14.39 -7.72 -6.02
N ILE A 78 14.07 -8.36 -4.91
CA ILE A 78 13.11 -7.89 -3.91
C ILE A 78 13.79 -7.92 -2.53
N ALA A 79 14.21 -6.76 -2.05
CA ALA A 79 14.84 -6.63 -0.74
C ALA A 79 13.79 -6.47 0.36
N THR A 80 14.10 -6.99 1.54
CA THR A 80 13.31 -6.78 2.76
C THR A 80 14.08 -5.80 3.65
N ALA A 81 13.54 -4.61 3.86
CA ALA A 81 14.15 -3.62 4.74
C ALA A 81 13.97 -3.99 6.22
N THR A 82 14.73 -3.31 7.08
CA THR A 82 14.48 -3.33 8.52
C THR A 82 13.08 -2.78 8.80
N GLU A 83 12.34 -3.46 9.68
CA GLU A 83 11.04 -3.01 10.15
C GLU A 83 11.14 -1.63 10.82
N ILE A 84 10.20 -0.74 10.47
CA ILE A 84 10.13 0.63 11.00
C ILE A 84 9.08 0.71 12.10
N LYS A 85 9.50 1.11 13.30
CA LYS A 85 8.60 1.30 14.44
C LYS A 85 8.10 2.74 14.46
N CYS A 86 6.85 2.92 14.05
CA CYS A 86 6.24 4.24 14.06
C CYS A 86 5.77 4.64 15.47
N ALA A 87 6.15 5.84 15.91
CA ALA A 87 5.60 6.45 17.12
C ALA A 87 4.11 6.78 16.95
N ALA A 88 3.36 6.79 18.06
CA ALA A 88 1.96 7.20 18.07
C ALA A 88 1.79 8.67 17.62
N ALA A 89 1.05 8.90 16.53
CA ALA A 89 0.69 10.22 16.08
C ALA A 89 -0.58 10.73 16.80
N THR A 90 -0.50 11.95 17.33
CA THR A 90 -1.56 12.69 18.01
C THR A 90 -1.67 14.10 17.41
N ALA A 91 -2.68 14.89 17.82
CA ALA A 91 -2.86 16.26 17.33
C ALA A 91 -1.64 17.17 17.54
N GLU A 92 -0.82 16.88 18.56
CA GLU A 92 0.38 17.63 18.93
C GLU A 92 1.63 17.16 18.18
N THR A 93 1.52 16.11 17.36
CA THR A 93 2.65 15.57 16.61
C THR A 93 2.99 16.47 15.41
N GLU A 94 4.15 17.13 15.45
CA GLU A 94 4.57 18.05 14.38
C GLU A 94 4.91 17.34 13.07
N ASN A 95 5.55 16.17 13.15
CA ASN A 95 6.00 15.41 11.99
C ASN A 95 5.68 13.91 12.14
N PRO A 96 4.40 13.51 11.99
CA PRO A 96 4.00 12.13 12.16
C PRO A 96 4.67 11.25 11.10
N PHE A 97 5.11 10.05 11.51
CA PHE A 97 5.75 9.05 10.64
C PHE A 97 7.07 9.50 10.00
N SER A 98 7.85 10.36 10.67
CA SER A 98 9.15 10.85 10.17
C SER A 98 10.16 9.72 9.88
N GLU A 99 10.31 8.74 10.77
CA GLU A 99 11.21 7.60 10.55
C GLU A 99 10.84 6.79 9.31
N LEU A 100 9.54 6.60 9.06
CA LEU A 100 9.04 5.93 7.86
C LEU A 100 9.27 6.79 6.62
N THR A 101 9.08 8.11 6.73
CA THR A 101 9.42 9.08 5.67
C THR A 101 10.89 8.95 5.28
N ASP A 102 11.79 8.91 6.26
CA ASP A 102 13.24 8.81 6.05
C ASP A 102 13.64 7.48 5.39
N ALA A 103 13.04 6.37 5.85
CA ALA A 103 13.26 5.05 5.26
C ALA A 103 12.85 5.00 3.78
N VAL A 104 11.68 5.55 3.45
CA VAL A 104 11.17 5.59 2.06
C VAL A 104 12.03 6.53 1.21
N ARG A 105 12.36 7.72 1.72
CA ARG A 105 13.23 8.68 1.03
C ARG A 105 14.59 8.07 0.72
N HIS A 106 15.17 7.32 1.65
CA HIS A 106 16.44 6.64 1.43
C HIS A 106 16.38 5.69 0.22
N GLN A 107 15.32 4.88 0.11
CA GLN A 107 15.16 3.95 -1.03
C GLN A 107 14.88 4.70 -2.34
N LEU A 108 14.02 5.73 -2.30
CA LEU A 108 13.75 6.57 -3.47
C LEU A 108 15.03 7.21 -4.00
N ASN A 109 15.90 7.76 -3.15
CA ASN A 109 17.15 8.40 -3.56
C ASN A 109 18.14 7.44 -4.23
N ARG A 110 17.97 6.13 -3.98
CA ARG A 110 18.74 5.06 -4.62
C ARG A 110 18.10 4.53 -5.90
N GLY A 111 17.01 5.15 -6.35
CA GLY A 111 16.31 4.76 -7.59
C GLY A 111 15.47 3.48 -7.44
N LYS A 112 15.17 3.07 -6.21
CA LYS A 112 14.38 1.86 -5.94
C LYS A 112 12.89 2.15 -5.85
N PHE A 113 12.08 1.10 -5.95
CA PHE A 113 10.64 1.11 -5.76
C PHE A 113 10.28 0.67 -4.33
N PRO A 114 9.97 1.59 -3.41
CA PRO A 114 9.56 1.25 -2.05
C PRO A 114 8.09 0.81 -2.03
N ILE A 115 7.82 -0.29 -1.34
CA ILE A 115 6.47 -0.76 -1.03
C ILE A 115 6.34 -0.89 0.48
N VAL A 116 5.45 -0.12 1.09
CA VAL A 116 5.21 -0.18 2.53
C VAL A 116 4.09 -1.16 2.84
N LEU A 117 4.34 -2.09 3.77
CA LEU A 117 3.29 -2.89 4.38
C LEU A 117 2.95 -2.27 5.73
N GLY A 118 1.79 -1.63 5.80
CA GLY A 118 1.36 -0.91 6.99
C GLY A 118 0.51 -1.75 7.93
N GLY A 119 0.16 -1.14 9.06
CA GLY A 119 -1.06 -1.48 9.77
C GLY A 119 -2.15 -0.50 9.38
N GLU A 120 -2.47 0.45 10.25
CA GLU A 120 -3.49 1.48 9.99
C GLU A 120 -3.13 2.41 8.81
N HIS A 121 -4.14 2.85 8.05
CA HIS A 121 -3.97 3.67 6.84
C HIS A 121 -3.30 5.04 7.10
N SER A 122 -3.33 5.56 8.33
CA SER A 122 -2.65 6.82 8.67
C SER A 122 -1.16 6.83 8.31
N ILE A 123 -0.50 5.65 8.28
CA ILE A 123 0.92 5.54 7.98
C ILE A 123 1.30 6.07 6.60
N SER A 124 0.36 6.09 5.64
CA SER A 124 0.59 6.55 4.28
C SER A 124 1.06 8.01 4.18
N ILE A 125 0.83 8.82 5.23
CA ILE A 125 1.41 10.17 5.37
C ILE A 125 2.94 10.15 5.21
N GLY A 126 3.62 9.16 5.80
CA GLY A 126 5.08 9.04 5.74
C GLY A 126 5.64 8.79 4.33
N PRO A 127 5.31 7.67 3.66
CA PRO A 127 5.81 7.39 2.33
C PRO A 127 5.36 8.42 1.30
N VAL A 128 4.12 8.92 1.37
CA VAL A 128 3.64 9.95 0.44
C VAL A 128 4.44 11.24 0.61
N ARG A 129 4.75 11.67 1.84
CA ARG A 129 5.60 12.85 2.06
C ARG A 129 6.96 12.70 1.38
N ALA A 130 7.61 11.54 1.53
CA ALA A 130 8.89 11.27 0.87
C ALA A 130 8.76 11.27 -0.68
N CYS A 131 7.67 10.73 -1.22
CA CYS A 131 7.41 10.76 -2.66
C CYS A 131 7.14 12.17 -3.18
N VAL A 132 6.36 12.98 -2.48
CA VAL A 132 6.06 14.38 -2.87
C VAL A 132 7.32 15.23 -2.94
N GLU A 133 8.24 15.07 -1.97
CA GLU A 133 9.51 15.79 -1.96
C GLU A 133 10.36 15.51 -3.21
N LYS A 134 10.28 14.28 -3.76
CA LYS A 134 11.01 13.87 -4.96
C LYS A 134 10.24 14.13 -6.26
N PHE A 135 8.91 14.02 -6.22
CA PHE A 135 7.99 14.15 -7.35
C PHE A 135 6.94 15.23 -7.04
N PRO A 136 7.22 16.52 -7.27
CA PRO A 136 6.28 17.60 -6.92
C PRO A 136 4.96 17.59 -7.71
N ASP A 137 4.90 16.81 -8.80
CA ASP A 137 3.72 16.55 -9.61
C ASP A 137 2.97 15.27 -9.23
N LEU A 138 3.31 14.65 -8.08
CA LEU A 138 2.70 13.41 -7.62
C LEU A 138 1.18 13.53 -7.56
N SER A 139 0.51 12.49 -8.07
CA SER A 139 -0.91 12.22 -7.83
C SER A 139 -1.08 10.89 -7.12
N ILE A 140 -2.28 10.64 -6.58
CA ILE A 140 -2.53 9.44 -5.77
C ILE A 140 -3.69 8.65 -6.36
N LEU A 141 -3.46 7.35 -6.60
CA LEU A 141 -4.52 6.38 -6.75
C LEU A 141 -4.72 5.68 -5.41
N GLN A 142 -5.91 5.80 -4.85
CA GLN A 142 -6.29 5.16 -3.60
C GLN A 142 -7.36 4.10 -3.87
N VAL A 143 -7.15 2.89 -3.38
CA VAL A 143 -8.20 1.87 -3.28
C VAL A 143 -8.69 1.84 -1.84
N ASN A 144 -9.97 2.13 -1.60
CA ASN A 144 -10.55 2.22 -0.25
C ASN A 144 -12.08 2.16 -0.31
N ALA A 145 -12.72 1.59 0.71
CA ALA A 145 -14.18 1.64 0.88
C ALA A 145 -14.71 3.01 1.31
N HIS A 146 -13.87 3.79 1.99
CA HIS A 146 -14.17 5.06 2.62
C HIS A 146 -13.60 6.23 1.79
N ALA A 147 -14.31 7.35 1.76
CA ALA A 147 -13.75 8.59 1.20
C ALA A 147 -12.60 9.14 2.06
N ALA A 148 -12.67 8.94 3.38
CA ALA A 148 -11.66 9.30 4.38
C ALA A 148 -11.19 10.77 4.33
N MET A 149 -12.14 11.67 4.12
CA MET A 149 -11.96 13.11 3.95
C MET A 149 -12.23 13.93 5.22
N ARG A 150 -12.41 13.28 6.38
CA ARG A 150 -12.59 14.01 7.64
C ARG A 150 -11.33 14.82 7.94
N GLN A 151 -11.49 15.98 8.59
CA GLN A 151 -10.32 16.78 8.99
C GLN A 151 -9.65 16.21 10.24
N SER A 152 -10.42 15.58 11.12
CA SER A 152 -9.93 14.84 12.28
C SER A 152 -10.98 13.85 12.78
N ARG A 153 -10.59 12.95 13.69
CA ARG A 153 -11.51 12.12 14.49
C ARG A 153 -11.06 12.15 15.94
N ASP A 154 -12.00 12.40 16.86
CA ASP A 154 -11.72 12.55 18.29
C ASP A 154 -10.58 13.55 18.58
N GLY A 155 -10.50 14.61 17.77
CA GLY A 155 -9.46 15.64 17.85
C GLY A 155 -8.11 15.27 17.21
N ASN A 156 -7.92 14.03 16.75
CA ASN A 156 -6.67 13.61 16.10
C ASN A 156 -6.77 13.69 14.56
N PRO A 157 -5.98 14.57 13.89
CA PRO A 157 -5.94 14.66 12.44
C PRO A 157 -5.19 13.50 11.78
N TYR A 158 -4.37 12.75 12.51
CA TYR A 158 -3.52 11.68 11.98
C TYR A 158 -4.15 10.30 12.22
N CYS A 159 -5.39 10.13 11.77
CA CYS A 159 -6.15 8.88 11.86
C CYS A 159 -6.57 8.38 10.48
N GLN A 160 -6.89 7.09 10.37
CA GLN A 160 -7.36 6.47 9.11
C GLN A 160 -8.53 7.22 8.45
N SER A 161 -9.46 7.79 9.23
CA SER A 161 -10.64 8.50 8.68
C SER A 161 -10.33 9.87 8.08
N ALA A 162 -9.12 10.38 8.28
CA ALA A 162 -8.65 11.66 7.76
C ALA A 162 -7.53 11.48 6.72
N ILE A 163 -7.21 10.25 6.30
CA ILE A 163 -6.03 9.99 5.49
C ILE A 163 -6.10 10.72 4.15
N SER A 164 -7.21 10.63 3.42
CA SER A 164 -7.34 11.25 2.10
C SER A 164 -7.27 12.78 2.19
N TYR A 165 -7.83 13.38 3.25
CA TYR A 165 -7.66 14.81 3.53
C TYR A 165 -6.17 15.19 3.75
N ASN A 166 -5.45 14.43 4.57
CA ASN A 166 -4.03 14.67 4.83
C ASN A 166 -3.19 14.52 3.55
N LEU A 167 -3.39 13.43 2.79
CA LEU A 167 -2.66 13.18 1.55
C LEU A 167 -2.91 14.28 0.52
N TYR A 168 -4.16 14.72 0.38
CA TYR A 168 -4.53 15.86 -0.47
C TYR A 168 -3.76 17.14 -0.09
N LYS A 169 -3.68 17.44 1.22
CA LYS A 169 -2.98 18.64 1.72
C LYS A 169 -1.46 18.55 1.62
N LEU A 170 -0.87 17.36 1.57
CA LEU A 170 0.57 17.18 1.39
C LEU A 170 1.04 17.52 -0.02
N MET A 171 0.18 17.36 -1.04
CA MET A 171 0.56 17.56 -2.44
C MET A 171 0.50 19.04 -2.84
N PRO A 172 1.54 19.61 -3.48
CA PRO A 172 1.53 20.98 -3.98
C PRO A 172 0.49 21.23 -5.09
N LYS A 173 0.23 20.21 -5.92
CA LYS A 173 -0.75 20.21 -7.02
C LYS A 173 -1.62 18.97 -6.88
N PRO A 174 -2.58 18.97 -5.94
CA PRO A 174 -3.25 17.75 -5.56
C PRO A 174 -4.13 17.23 -6.69
N ALA A 175 -4.01 15.92 -6.94
CA ALA A 175 -4.89 15.15 -7.80
C ALA A 175 -5.03 13.76 -7.21
N MET A 176 -6.26 13.33 -6.95
CA MET A 176 -6.53 12.02 -6.38
C MET A 176 -7.66 11.31 -7.12
N ALA A 177 -7.55 9.99 -7.20
CA ALA A 177 -8.63 9.09 -7.59
C ALA A 177 -8.81 8.04 -6.48
N THR A 178 -9.98 8.01 -5.84
CA THR A 178 -10.31 7.01 -4.81
C THR A 178 -11.33 6.03 -5.38
N VAL A 179 -10.96 4.76 -5.50
CA VAL A 179 -11.74 3.71 -6.16
C VAL A 179 -12.22 2.69 -5.14
N GLY A 180 -13.50 2.32 -5.24
CA GLY A 180 -14.16 1.38 -4.31
C GLY A 180 -15.02 2.06 -3.24
N VAL A 181 -15.18 3.38 -3.31
CA VAL A 181 -15.90 4.18 -2.32
C VAL A 181 -17.35 3.74 -2.21
N ARG A 182 -17.79 3.49 -0.98
CA ARG A 182 -19.16 3.13 -0.62
C ARG A 182 -19.56 3.58 0.79
N SER A 183 -18.64 4.20 1.52
CA SER A 183 -18.86 4.76 2.85
C SER A 183 -18.32 6.20 2.91
N ILE A 184 -19.16 7.14 3.35
CA ILE A 184 -18.84 8.57 3.50
C ILE A 184 -19.78 9.18 4.55
N SER A 185 -19.32 10.20 5.27
CA SER A 185 -20.12 10.96 6.24
C SER A 185 -20.61 12.31 5.70
N ALA A 186 -21.63 12.87 6.35
CA ALA A 186 -22.20 14.16 5.94
C ALA A 186 -21.19 15.32 6.00
N GLU A 187 -20.30 15.33 7.00
CA GLU A 187 -19.22 16.31 7.13
C GLU A 187 -18.26 16.26 5.92
N GLU A 188 -17.92 15.06 5.47
CA GLU A 188 -17.07 14.86 4.30
C GLU A 188 -17.76 15.36 3.02
N VAL A 189 -19.07 15.11 2.88
CA VAL A 189 -19.87 15.61 1.75
C VAL A 189 -19.92 17.14 1.75
N GLU A 190 -20.21 17.76 2.90
CA GLU A 190 -20.24 19.22 3.03
C GLU A 190 -18.90 19.85 2.62
N TRP A 191 -17.79 19.25 3.04
CA TRP A 191 -16.46 19.73 2.66
C TRP A 191 -16.18 19.57 1.15
N LEU A 192 -16.51 18.41 0.57
CA LEU A 192 -16.31 18.14 -0.86
C LEU A 192 -17.15 19.07 -1.75
N GLU A 193 -18.41 19.32 -1.39
CA GLU A 193 -19.30 20.22 -2.14
C GLU A 193 -18.87 21.69 -2.02
N LYS A 194 -18.36 22.09 -0.86
CA LYS A 194 -17.92 23.47 -0.63
C LYS A 194 -16.59 23.78 -1.30
N GLU A 195 -15.61 22.89 -1.18
CA GLU A 195 -14.24 23.16 -1.61
C GLU A 195 -13.95 22.70 -3.04
N GLU A 196 -14.83 21.87 -3.63
CA GLU A 196 -14.70 21.29 -4.98
C GLU A 196 -13.26 20.84 -5.32
N PRO A 197 -12.63 20.02 -4.45
CA PRO A 197 -11.24 19.64 -4.61
C PRO A 197 -11.06 18.74 -5.83
N ASN A 198 -9.83 18.67 -6.36
CA ASN A 198 -9.48 17.75 -7.44
C ASN A 198 -9.31 16.31 -6.92
N ILE A 199 -10.43 15.72 -6.47
CA ILE A 199 -10.55 14.37 -5.92
C ILE A 199 -11.70 13.68 -6.64
N ASN A 200 -11.38 12.61 -7.37
CA ASN A 200 -12.38 11.80 -8.07
C ASN A 200 -12.76 10.59 -7.21
N LEU A 201 -14.02 10.53 -6.77
CA LEU A 201 -14.55 9.40 -6.02
C LEU A 201 -15.29 8.43 -6.96
N TYR A 202 -14.74 7.23 -7.14
CA TYR A 202 -15.33 6.17 -7.96
C TYR A 202 -16.10 5.18 -7.09
N TRP A 203 -17.43 5.31 -7.15
CA TRP A 203 -18.34 4.56 -6.29
C TRP A 203 -18.41 3.08 -6.66
N ALA A 204 -18.29 2.20 -5.67
CA ALA A 204 -18.35 0.74 -5.89
C ALA A 204 -19.67 0.30 -6.52
N ARG A 205 -20.81 0.94 -6.18
CA ARG A 205 -22.12 0.66 -6.79
C ARG A 205 -22.17 0.91 -8.31
N GLN A 206 -21.20 1.65 -8.85
CA GLN A 206 -21.08 1.98 -10.27
C GLN A 206 -19.99 1.15 -10.98
N TYR A 207 -19.49 0.08 -10.36
CA TYR A 207 -18.35 -0.69 -10.91
C TYR A 207 -18.55 -1.15 -12.36
N LYS A 208 -19.79 -1.43 -12.78
CA LYS A 208 -20.12 -1.86 -14.15
C LYS A 208 -19.85 -0.79 -15.22
N THR A 209 -19.76 0.48 -14.82
CA THR A 209 -19.50 1.61 -15.72
C THR A 209 -18.06 2.10 -15.60
N TRP A 210 -17.22 1.48 -14.78
CA TRP A 210 -15.83 1.87 -14.66
C TRP A 210 -15.06 1.58 -15.94
N ASN A 211 -14.31 2.58 -16.37
CA ASN A 211 -13.24 2.42 -17.34
C ASN A 211 -11.94 2.78 -16.63
N PHE A 212 -11.10 1.78 -16.35
CA PHE A 212 -9.85 2.00 -15.62
C PHE A 212 -8.87 2.92 -16.38
N GLY A 213 -8.96 2.96 -17.71
CA GLY A 213 -8.18 3.91 -18.50
C GLY A 213 -8.59 5.35 -18.23
N ASP A 214 -9.88 5.63 -18.14
CA ASP A 214 -10.40 6.97 -17.83
C ASP A 214 -10.07 7.36 -16.39
N ILE A 215 -10.19 6.43 -15.44
CA ILE A 215 -9.78 6.60 -14.04
C ILE A 215 -8.30 7.00 -13.96
N VAL A 216 -7.42 6.23 -14.61
CA VAL A 216 -5.97 6.49 -14.59
C VAL A 216 -5.60 7.77 -15.34
N ASN A 217 -6.40 8.19 -16.33
CA ASN A 217 -6.17 9.43 -17.07
C ASN A 217 -6.45 10.69 -16.24
N THR A 218 -7.17 10.60 -15.11
CA THR A 218 -7.34 11.74 -14.19
C THR A 218 -6.10 12.04 -13.34
N LEU A 219 -5.10 11.15 -13.39
CA LEU A 219 -3.88 11.24 -12.59
C LEU A 219 -2.72 11.85 -13.41
N SER A 220 -1.73 12.40 -12.70
CA SER A 220 -0.46 12.85 -13.30
C SER A 220 0.40 11.66 -13.76
N ASP A 221 1.60 11.93 -14.25
CA ASP A 221 2.49 10.86 -14.75
C ASP A 221 3.18 10.09 -13.61
N ASN A 222 3.48 10.76 -12.50
CA ASN A 222 4.01 10.14 -11.28
C ASN A 222 2.86 9.84 -10.30
N VAL A 223 2.65 8.57 -9.99
CA VAL A 223 1.53 8.13 -9.14
C VAL A 223 2.04 7.38 -7.92
N TYR A 224 1.53 7.73 -6.74
CA TYR A 224 1.62 6.88 -5.55
C TYR A 224 0.36 6.02 -5.44
N LEU A 225 0.54 4.72 -5.24
CA LEU A 225 -0.57 3.76 -5.11
C LEU A 225 -0.75 3.37 -3.64
N THR A 226 -1.89 3.71 -3.05
CA THR A 226 -2.22 3.29 -1.69
C THR A 226 -3.42 2.36 -1.71
N ILE A 227 -3.28 1.16 -1.13
CA ILE A 227 -4.31 0.12 -1.14
C ILE A 227 -4.72 -0.18 0.30
N ASP A 228 -5.88 0.34 0.68
CA ASP A 228 -6.62 -0.17 1.82
C ASP A 228 -7.33 -1.46 1.39
N VAL A 229 -7.02 -2.55 2.09
CA VAL A 229 -7.60 -3.86 1.75
C VAL A 229 -9.12 -3.88 1.94
N ASP A 230 -9.69 -2.95 2.71
CA ASP A 230 -11.15 -2.79 2.83
C ASP A 230 -11.83 -2.33 1.53
N GLY A 231 -11.07 -1.83 0.55
CA GLY A 231 -11.59 -1.52 -0.78
C GLY A 231 -12.07 -2.76 -1.53
N LEU A 232 -11.55 -3.93 -1.19
CA LEU A 232 -12.00 -5.23 -1.69
C LEU A 232 -13.30 -5.66 -0.99
N ASP A 233 -14.07 -6.51 -1.66
CA ASP A 233 -15.30 -7.05 -1.09
C ASP A 233 -15.01 -7.99 0.09
N SER A 234 -15.86 -7.91 1.14
CA SER A 234 -15.71 -8.73 2.34
C SER A 234 -15.79 -10.24 2.08
N SER A 235 -16.35 -10.68 0.95
CA SER A 235 -16.33 -12.10 0.55
C SER A 235 -14.93 -12.64 0.25
N ILE A 236 -13.99 -11.77 -0.15
CA ILE A 236 -12.59 -12.13 -0.43
C ILE A 236 -11.61 -11.50 0.56
N MET A 237 -12.00 -10.39 1.20
CA MET A 237 -11.21 -9.67 2.19
C MET A 237 -12.02 -9.38 3.47
N PRO A 238 -12.34 -10.41 4.28
CA PRO A 238 -12.97 -10.22 5.58
C PRO A 238 -12.00 -9.68 6.66
N ALA A 239 -10.69 -9.70 6.40
CA ALA A 239 -9.63 -9.42 7.37
C ALA A 239 -9.23 -7.93 7.40
N THR A 240 -10.15 -7.07 7.82
CA THR A 240 -9.91 -5.63 8.00
C THR A 240 -10.63 -5.08 9.23
N GLY A 241 -10.22 -3.90 9.71
CA GLY A 241 -10.82 -3.23 10.85
C GLY A 241 -12.27 -2.79 10.60
N THR A 242 -12.59 -2.28 9.40
CA THR A 242 -13.92 -1.73 9.07
C THR A 242 -14.42 -2.30 7.74
N PRO A 243 -14.91 -3.55 7.72
CA PRO A 243 -15.34 -4.19 6.48
C PRO A 243 -16.65 -3.56 5.96
N GLU A 244 -16.69 -3.28 4.66
CA GLU A 244 -17.87 -2.76 3.96
C GLU A 244 -18.30 -3.72 2.84
N PRO A 245 -19.57 -4.18 2.76
CA PRO A 245 -20.02 -5.07 1.69
C PRO A 245 -20.11 -4.38 0.33
N GLY A 246 -20.03 -5.14 -0.76
CA GLY A 246 -20.19 -4.61 -2.14
C GLY A 246 -18.92 -3.95 -2.69
N GLY A 247 -17.76 -4.49 -2.33
CA GLY A 247 -16.45 -3.97 -2.71
C GLY A 247 -15.92 -4.51 -4.05
N MET A 248 -14.64 -4.23 -4.32
CA MET A 248 -13.96 -4.70 -5.52
C MET A 248 -13.68 -6.21 -5.46
N SER A 249 -13.78 -6.89 -6.61
CA SER A 249 -13.28 -8.25 -6.75
C SER A 249 -11.76 -8.23 -6.97
N TRP A 250 -11.12 -9.39 -6.85
CA TRP A 250 -9.70 -9.56 -7.17
C TRP A 250 -9.35 -9.02 -8.56
N TYR A 251 -10.14 -9.39 -9.59
CA TYR A 251 -9.84 -8.99 -10.96
C TYR A 251 -10.09 -7.52 -11.22
N HIS A 252 -11.08 -6.88 -10.55
CA HIS A 252 -11.22 -5.42 -10.63
C HIS A 252 -9.95 -4.71 -10.13
N LEU A 253 -9.35 -5.19 -9.04
CA LEU A 253 -8.11 -4.62 -8.52
C LEU A 253 -6.93 -4.90 -9.46
N MET A 254 -6.81 -6.11 -9.98
CA MET A 254 -5.74 -6.46 -10.94
C MET A 254 -5.79 -5.61 -12.20
N ASP A 255 -6.97 -5.45 -12.80
CA ASP A 255 -7.15 -4.65 -14.02
C ASP A 255 -6.81 -3.17 -13.77
N LEU A 256 -7.20 -2.63 -12.61
CA LEU A 256 -6.87 -1.26 -12.21
C LEU A 256 -5.35 -1.07 -12.05
N ILE A 257 -4.68 -1.94 -11.28
CA ILE A 257 -3.23 -1.85 -11.03
C ILE A 257 -2.45 -2.05 -12.33
N LYS A 258 -2.84 -3.03 -13.15
CA LYS A 258 -2.22 -3.27 -14.45
C LYS A 258 -2.35 -2.05 -15.35
N THR A 259 -3.56 -1.49 -15.47
CA THR A 259 -3.81 -0.29 -16.27
C THR A 259 -2.98 0.90 -15.77
N LEU A 260 -2.86 1.06 -14.45
CA LEU A 260 -2.04 2.10 -13.84
C LEU A 260 -0.56 1.92 -14.23
N CYS A 261 0.03 0.75 -13.99
CA CYS A 261 1.45 0.49 -14.25
C CYS A 261 1.81 0.56 -15.74
N VAL A 262 0.87 0.24 -16.64
CA VAL A 262 1.07 0.37 -18.09
C VAL A 262 1.12 1.83 -18.54
N ARG A 263 0.33 2.70 -17.91
CA ARG A 263 0.15 4.09 -18.37
C ARG A 263 0.97 5.11 -17.62
N LYS A 264 1.30 4.84 -16.36
CA LYS A 264 1.87 5.80 -15.40
C LYS A 264 3.11 5.26 -14.74
N ASN A 265 3.97 6.17 -14.28
CA ASN A 265 5.11 5.82 -13.44
C ASN A 265 4.64 5.69 -11.99
N VAL A 266 4.43 4.46 -11.52
CA VAL A 266 4.12 4.21 -10.10
C VAL A 266 5.42 4.33 -9.30
N VAL A 267 5.54 5.36 -8.47
CA VAL A 267 6.81 5.73 -7.80
C VAL A 267 7.01 5.06 -6.45
N GLY A 268 5.92 4.61 -5.84
CA GLY A 268 5.89 3.88 -4.57
C GLY A 268 4.49 3.38 -4.33
N ALA A 269 4.36 2.46 -3.37
CA ALA A 269 3.06 1.97 -2.96
C ALA A 269 2.99 1.64 -1.47
N ASP A 270 1.76 1.51 -0.95
CA ASP A 270 1.51 0.85 0.31
C ASP A 270 0.29 -0.08 0.25
N ILE A 271 0.28 -1.07 1.14
CA ILE A 271 -0.88 -1.92 1.42
C ILE A 271 -1.11 -1.90 2.93
N VAL A 272 -2.33 -1.57 3.34
CA VAL A 272 -2.69 -1.25 4.73
C VAL A 272 -3.98 -1.95 5.15
N GLU A 273 -4.30 -1.85 6.44
CA GLU A 273 -5.53 -2.31 7.10
C GLU A 273 -5.79 -3.83 7.10
N LEU A 274 -4.85 -4.66 6.64
CA LEU A 274 -4.93 -6.10 6.84
C LEU A 274 -4.87 -6.41 8.34
N SER A 275 -5.98 -6.91 8.87
CA SER A 275 -6.12 -7.39 10.26
C SER A 275 -6.31 -8.91 10.25
N PRO A 276 -5.22 -9.70 10.42
CA PRO A 276 -5.25 -11.15 10.24
C PRO A 276 -6.26 -11.83 11.17
N ILE A 277 -7.06 -12.74 10.61
CA ILE A 277 -8.05 -13.51 11.35
C ILE A 277 -7.44 -14.86 11.74
N PRO A 278 -7.44 -15.24 13.04
CA PRO A 278 -6.89 -16.53 13.47
C PRO A 278 -7.47 -17.70 12.68
N LYS A 279 -6.59 -18.53 12.12
CA LYS A 279 -6.92 -19.73 11.30
C LYS A 279 -7.58 -19.45 9.95
N MET A 280 -7.64 -18.20 9.50
CA MET A 280 -8.14 -17.83 8.17
C MET A 280 -7.01 -17.16 7.38
N HIS A 281 -6.18 -17.97 6.73
CA HIS A 281 -4.98 -17.49 6.03
C HIS A 281 -5.24 -16.96 4.61
N ALA A 282 -6.46 -17.13 4.08
CA ALA A 282 -6.77 -16.73 2.69
C ALA A 282 -6.60 -15.22 2.44
N PRO A 283 -7.01 -14.31 3.34
CA PRO A 283 -6.77 -12.87 3.18
C PRO A 283 -5.29 -12.50 3.24
N ASP A 284 -4.53 -13.11 4.15
CA ASP A 284 -3.08 -12.88 4.27
C ASP A 284 -2.36 -13.29 2.98
N PHE A 285 -2.72 -14.46 2.43
CA PHE A 285 -2.21 -14.95 1.14
C PHE A 285 -2.63 -14.06 -0.04
N LEU A 286 -3.87 -13.56 -0.03
CA LEU A 286 -4.36 -12.64 -1.05
C LEU A 286 -3.49 -11.39 -1.10
N VAL A 287 -3.18 -10.79 0.06
CA VAL A 287 -2.31 -9.60 0.11
C VAL A 287 -0.87 -9.94 -0.31
N ALA A 288 -0.35 -11.11 0.07
CA ALA A 288 0.96 -11.55 -0.39
C ALA A 288 1.02 -11.75 -1.92
N LYS A 289 -0.02 -12.34 -2.53
CA LYS A 289 -0.12 -12.45 -3.99
C LYS A 289 -0.30 -11.08 -4.64
N LEU A 290 -1.09 -10.18 -4.05
CA LEU A 290 -1.28 -8.81 -4.53
C LEU A 290 0.06 -8.06 -4.59
N LEU A 291 0.88 -8.16 -3.54
CA LEU A 291 2.22 -7.58 -3.50
C LEU A 291 3.09 -8.12 -4.65
N TYR A 292 3.06 -9.42 -4.90
CA TYR A 292 3.83 -10.04 -5.99
C TYR A 292 3.34 -9.58 -7.38
N LYS A 293 2.02 -9.52 -7.58
CA LYS A 293 1.39 -8.98 -8.81
C LYS A 293 1.77 -7.53 -9.06
N LEU A 294 1.74 -6.68 -8.03
CA LEU A 294 2.13 -5.27 -8.13
C LEU A 294 3.58 -5.13 -8.60
N ILE A 295 4.50 -5.89 -8.01
CA ILE A 295 5.92 -5.89 -8.42
C ILE A 295 6.04 -6.33 -9.89
N GLY A 296 5.34 -7.40 -10.27
CA GLY A 296 5.30 -7.89 -11.65
C GLY A 296 4.81 -6.84 -12.64
N TYR A 297 3.67 -6.19 -12.37
CA TYR A 297 3.14 -5.14 -13.25
C TYR A 297 4.06 -3.92 -13.31
N ARG A 298 4.60 -3.50 -12.18
CA ARG A 298 5.48 -2.32 -12.10
C ARG A 298 6.74 -2.50 -12.93
N PHE A 299 7.31 -3.70 -12.96
CA PHE A 299 8.57 -3.99 -13.62
C PHE A 299 8.41 -4.86 -14.87
N ALA A 300 7.21 -4.90 -15.44
CA ALA A 300 6.93 -5.80 -16.55
C ALA A 300 7.87 -5.57 -17.75
N LEU A 301 8.22 -4.31 -18.05
CA LEU A 301 9.14 -3.99 -19.14
C LEU A 301 10.57 -4.44 -18.82
N GLU A 302 11.04 -4.21 -17.60
CA GLU A 302 12.35 -4.62 -17.10
C GLU A 302 12.49 -6.16 -17.04
N LEU A 303 11.38 -6.85 -16.82
CA LEU A 303 11.27 -8.32 -16.88
C LEU A 303 11.15 -8.87 -18.30
N GLY A 304 11.11 -8.02 -19.32
CA GLY A 304 10.98 -8.44 -20.73
C GLY A 304 9.58 -8.96 -21.07
N VAL A 305 8.56 -8.60 -20.29
CA VAL A 305 7.16 -8.99 -20.56
C VAL A 305 6.72 -8.37 -21.87
N THR A 306 6.31 -9.23 -22.81
CA THR A 306 5.83 -8.80 -24.12
C THR A 306 4.49 -8.09 -24.03
N LYS A 307 4.22 -7.14 -24.94
CA LYS A 307 2.93 -6.43 -25.05
C LYS A 307 1.67 -7.32 -25.16
N LYS A 308 1.80 -8.62 -25.48
CA LYS A 308 0.64 -9.54 -25.50
C LYS A 308 0.17 -9.95 -24.10
N TYR A 309 0.99 -9.73 -23.07
CA TYR A 309 0.68 -10.02 -21.66
C TYR A 309 0.34 -8.75 -20.85
N LEU A 310 0.60 -7.57 -21.43
CA LEU A 310 0.24 -6.25 -20.91
C LEU A 310 -1.05 -5.74 -21.56
#